data_AF-A0A1H0ARA0-F1
#
_entry.id   AF-A0A1H0ARA0-F1
#
_cell.length_a   1.000
_cell.length_b   1.000
_cell.length_c   1.000
_cell.angle_alpha   90.00
_cell.angle_beta   90.00
_cell.angle_gamma   90.00
#
_symmetry.space_group_name_H-M   'P 1'
#
loop_
_entity.id
_entity.type
_entity.pdbx_description
1 polymer ?
#
loop_
_entity_poly.entity_id
_entity_poly.type
_entity_poly.pdbx_seq_one_letter_code
_entity_poly.pdbx_strand_id
1 'polypeptide(L)'
;MILAPALFPWLTYFQAFAALALLADAVVTAALARAGGPGGPGVWMWTGGLPLLMHIPLARYDVQVTALAVPALLAVHRRPRLGGALAGLGAAVKLWPALTLLGTPRGRTTRLAWASAAAAAIGAVAALALGLAGPLGFLRQQGDRGVQVESLGGSVLALNRLLGGEGRIEYRYGAFEFTGPYVTPVARASLLLTAAAFLLLLLWRLRARRRSDATPFDAALCAVLLFTVTSRVISPQYLIWLLGLAAVCLTSRHTSQRPVALLLLPATALSTLAYPVLYQDVIDVTPVGGGVVLVRNLLLLAAAVLSARRLWAATV
;
A
#
# COMPACT_ATOMS: atom_id res chain seq x y z
N MET A 1 12.53 10.80 11.10
CA MET A 1 12.55 9.64 12.03
C MET A 1 13.96 9.28 12.47
N ILE A 2 14.95 9.20 11.57
CA ILE A 2 16.36 8.98 11.96
C ILE A 2 16.89 10.05 12.93
N LEU A 3 16.45 11.30 12.78
CA LEU A 3 16.86 12.42 13.64
C LEU A 3 15.98 12.59 14.91
N ALA A 4 14.93 11.79 15.11
CA ALA A 4 14.00 11.99 16.22
C ALA A 4 14.68 11.90 17.61
N PRO A 5 15.64 10.99 17.86
CA PRO A 5 16.38 10.97 19.12
C PRO A 5 17.20 12.25 19.37
N ALA A 6 17.66 12.92 18.32
CA ALA A 6 18.42 14.17 18.44
C ALA A 6 17.51 15.39 18.74
N LEU A 7 16.24 15.33 18.34
CA LEU A 7 15.26 16.40 18.57
C LEU A 7 14.53 16.26 19.91
N PHE A 8 14.43 15.04 20.45
CA PHE A 8 13.75 14.73 21.71
C PHE A 8 14.60 13.80 22.58
N PRO A 9 15.68 14.30 23.20
CA PRO A 9 16.65 13.47 23.92
C PRO A 9 16.08 12.73 25.14
N TRP A 10 14.92 13.14 25.64
CA TRP A 10 14.21 12.50 26.75
C TRP A 10 13.30 11.32 26.33
N LEU A 11 13.14 11.07 25.02
CA LEU A 11 12.36 9.93 24.52
C LEU A 11 13.30 8.85 23.99
N THR A 12 13.00 7.59 24.30
CA THR A 12 13.61 6.48 23.57
C THR A 12 13.18 6.52 22.11
N TYR A 13 14.00 5.97 21.21
CA TYR A 13 13.66 5.88 19.79
C TYR A 13 12.27 5.26 19.56
N PHE A 14 11.93 4.21 20.30
CA PHE A 14 10.62 3.55 20.23
C PHE A 14 9.48 4.49 20.63
N GLN A 15 9.62 5.23 21.73
CA GLN A 15 8.60 6.19 22.19
C GLN A 15 8.40 7.31 21.17
N ALA A 16 9.50 7.88 20.65
CA ALA A 16 9.43 8.91 19.61
C ALA A 16 8.77 8.37 18.32
N PHE A 17 9.07 7.13 17.96
CA PHE A 17 8.47 6.46 16.81
C PHE A 17 6.97 6.26 16.97
N ALA A 18 6.55 5.70 18.11
CA ALA A 18 5.16 5.46 18.44
C ALA A 18 4.36 6.77 18.51
N ALA A 19 4.92 7.82 19.12
CA ALA A 19 4.31 9.14 19.16
C ALA A 19 4.10 9.71 17.75
N LEU A 20 5.07 9.56 16.84
CA LEU A 20 4.91 10.00 15.46
C LEU A 20 3.89 9.15 14.70
N ALA A 21 3.78 7.84 14.98
CA ALA A 21 2.76 6.98 14.41
C ALA A 21 1.35 7.40 14.85
N LEU A 22 1.16 7.70 16.15
CA LEU A 22 -0.10 8.20 16.69
C LEU A 22 -0.45 9.60 16.14
N LEU A 23 0.53 10.48 15.99
CA LEU A 23 0.31 11.78 15.35
C LEU A 23 -0.12 11.60 13.87
N ALA A 24 0.52 10.69 13.14
CA ALA A 24 0.16 10.39 11.76
C ALA A 24 -1.26 9.81 11.65
N ASP A 25 -1.63 8.90 12.57
CA ASP A 25 -2.99 8.36 12.70
C ASP A 25 -4.01 9.48 12.95
N ALA A 26 -3.72 10.39 13.89
CA ALA A 26 -4.56 11.55 14.17
C ALA A 26 -4.70 12.48 12.95
N VAL A 27 -3.63 12.70 12.18
CA VAL A 27 -3.65 13.49 10.94
C VAL A 27 -4.55 12.84 9.89
N VAL A 28 -4.44 11.52 9.68
CA VAL A 28 -5.32 10.80 8.74
C VAL A 28 -6.78 10.92 9.18
N THR A 29 -7.05 10.64 10.45
CA THR A 29 -8.40 10.72 11.03
C THR A 29 -8.99 12.13 10.89
N ALA A 30 -8.24 13.17 11.22
CA ALA A 30 -8.67 14.56 11.07
C ALA A 30 -8.91 14.95 9.61
N ALA A 31 -8.05 14.51 8.68
CA ALA A 31 -8.22 14.77 7.25
C ALA A 31 -9.51 14.12 6.72
N LEU A 32 -9.77 12.87 7.10
CA LEU A 32 -11.00 12.14 6.75
C LEU A 32 -12.25 12.79 7.37
N ALA A 33 -12.18 13.17 8.65
CA ALA A 33 -13.27 13.85 9.35
C ALA A 33 -13.63 15.19 8.71
N ARG A 34 -12.62 15.97 8.26
CA ARG A 34 -12.84 17.22 7.54
C ARG A 34 -13.43 17.02 6.14
N ALA A 35 -13.15 15.88 5.51
CA ALA A 35 -13.62 15.58 4.15
C ALA A 35 -15.02 14.96 4.12
N GLY A 36 -15.34 14.06 5.06
CA GLY A 36 -16.57 13.25 5.07
C GLY A 36 -17.42 13.38 6.35
N GLY A 37 -17.04 14.24 7.29
CA GLY A 37 -17.68 14.37 8.61
C GLY A 37 -17.04 13.48 9.68
N PRO A 38 -17.03 13.89 10.96
CA PRO A 38 -16.33 13.17 12.05
C PRO A 38 -16.89 11.77 12.34
N GLY A 39 -18.16 11.50 12.02
CA GLY A 39 -18.78 10.17 12.10
C GLY A 39 -18.99 9.49 10.74
N GLY A 40 -18.34 9.98 9.69
CA GLY A 40 -18.52 9.47 8.33
C GLY A 40 -17.90 8.08 8.13
N PRO A 41 -18.35 7.32 7.11
CA PRO A 41 -17.88 5.95 6.87
C PRO A 41 -16.37 5.87 6.59
N GLY A 42 -15.77 6.92 6.04
CA GLY A 42 -14.30 7.00 5.86
C GLY A 42 -13.55 7.01 7.19
N VAL A 43 -14.03 7.75 8.19
CA VAL A 43 -13.43 7.76 9.53
C VAL A 43 -13.55 6.38 10.16
N TRP A 44 -14.74 5.77 10.14
CA TRP A 44 -14.95 4.43 10.69
C TRP A 44 -14.11 3.35 10.01
N MET A 45 -13.93 3.43 8.69
CA MET A 45 -13.07 2.50 7.95
C MET A 45 -11.62 2.57 8.44
N TRP A 46 -11.12 3.77 8.69
CA TRP A 46 -9.76 3.97 9.18
C TRP A 46 -9.62 3.58 10.66
N THR A 47 -10.43 4.17 11.55
CA THR A 47 -10.33 3.96 12.99
C THR A 47 -10.76 2.57 13.44
N GLY A 48 -11.65 1.91 12.71
CA GLY A 48 -12.03 0.51 12.95
C GLY A 48 -11.13 -0.50 12.25
N GLY A 49 -10.64 -0.17 11.04
CA GLY A 49 -9.78 -1.08 10.26
C GLY A 49 -8.32 -1.12 10.75
N LEU A 50 -7.75 0.03 11.14
CA LEU A 50 -6.34 0.11 11.54
C LEU A 50 -6.02 -0.77 12.78
N PRO A 51 -6.84 -0.79 13.85
CA PRO A 51 -6.60 -1.65 15.01
C PRO A 51 -6.63 -3.14 14.71
N LEU A 52 -7.26 -3.58 13.60
CA LEU A 52 -7.23 -4.99 13.19
C LEU A 52 -5.80 -5.48 12.94
N LEU A 53 -4.85 -4.59 12.65
CA LEU A 53 -3.43 -4.88 12.44
C LEU A 53 -2.61 -4.94 13.74
N MET A 54 -3.26 -4.86 14.90
CA MET A 54 -2.62 -4.87 16.23
C MET A 54 -1.47 -3.85 16.31
N HIS A 55 -0.24 -4.29 16.60
CA HIS A 55 0.91 -3.41 16.83
C HIS A 55 1.62 -2.98 15.52
N ILE A 56 1.27 -3.55 14.37
CA ILE A 56 1.97 -3.31 13.09
C ILE A 56 1.98 -1.82 12.70
N PRO A 57 0.87 -1.07 12.85
CA PRO A 57 0.85 0.38 12.58
C PRO A 57 1.84 1.18 13.43
N LEU A 58 2.18 0.70 14.63
CA LEU A 58 3.10 1.35 15.56
C LEU A 58 4.56 0.91 15.40
N ALA A 59 4.82 -0.12 14.60
CA ALA A 59 6.15 -0.70 14.37
C ALA A 59 6.73 -0.40 12.99
N ARG A 60 5.93 0.18 12.07
CA ARG A 60 6.29 0.42 10.68
C ARG A 60 5.94 1.83 10.23
N TYR A 61 6.69 2.36 9.27
CA TYR A 61 6.56 3.74 8.76
C TYR A 61 5.32 3.98 7.88
N ASP A 62 4.43 2.99 7.80
CA ASP A 62 3.35 2.92 6.82
C ASP A 62 2.21 3.89 7.15
N VAL A 63 1.94 4.13 8.43
CA VAL A 63 0.94 5.13 8.86
C VAL A 63 1.40 6.54 8.48
N GLN A 64 2.69 6.84 8.63
CA GLN A 64 3.27 8.14 8.29
C GLN A 64 3.21 8.39 6.77
N VAL A 65 3.46 7.37 5.96
CA VAL A 65 3.31 7.46 4.49
C VAL A 65 1.84 7.66 4.12
N THR A 66 0.91 6.93 4.77
CA THR A 66 -0.53 7.11 4.58
C THR A 66 -0.99 8.51 5.01
N ALA A 67 -0.41 9.10 6.05
CA ALA A 67 -0.67 10.47 6.50
C ALA A 67 -0.21 11.55 5.50
N LEU A 68 0.65 11.21 4.55
CA LEU A 68 0.95 12.07 3.39
C LEU A 68 -0.01 11.78 2.23
N ALA A 69 -0.28 10.51 1.94
CA ALA A 69 -1.08 10.08 0.80
C ALA A 69 -2.58 10.46 0.91
N VAL A 70 -3.18 10.33 2.10
CA VAL A 70 -4.60 10.65 2.33
C VAL A 70 -4.87 12.14 2.11
N PRO A 71 -4.15 13.09 2.75
CA PRO A 71 -4.30 14.51 2.45
C PRO A 71 -3.89 14.86 1.02
N ALA A 72 -2.92 14.16 0.42
CA ALA A 72 -2.55 14.35 -0.98
C ALA A 72 -3.75 14.17 -1.91
N LEU A 73 -4.46 13.04 -1.79
CA LEU A 73 -5.67 12.75 -2.55
C LEU A 73 -6.77 13.77 -2.29
N LEU A 74 -7.07 14.05 -1.02
CA LEU A 74 -8.15 14.98 -0.65
C LEU A 74 -7.87 16.41 -1.14
N ALA A 75 -6.60 16.83 -1.22
CA ALA A 75 -6.21 18.16 -1.66
C ALA A 75 -6.07 18.30 -3.19
N VAL A 76 -5.77 17.23 -3.93
CA VAL A 76 -5.28 17.32 -5.34
C VAL A 76 -6.25 18.04 -6.29
N HIS A 77 -7.56 17.97 -6.03
CA HIS A 77 -8.55 18.66 -6.84
C HIS A 77 -8.58 20.17 -6.60
N ARG A 78 -8.50 20.62 -5.34
CA ARG A 78 -8.63 22.04 -4.96
C ARG A 78 -7.28 22.76 -4.94
N ARG A 79 -6.21 22.04 -4.60
CA ARG A 79 -4.84 22.55 -4.48
C ARG A 79 -3.88 21.56 -5.13
N PRO A 80 -3.81 21.51 -6.48
CA PRO A 80 -3.05 20.49 -7.20
C PRO A 80 -1.56 20.44 -6.83
N ARG A 81 -0.95 21.60 -6.57
CA ARG A 81 0.45 21.69 -6.11
C ARG A 81 0.63 21.05 -4.74
N LEU A 82 -0.23 21.36 -3.77
CA LEU A 82 -0.16 20.76 -2.43
C LEU A 82 -0.37 19.24 -2.49
N GLY A 83 -1.40 18.79 -3.22
CA GLY A 83 -1.66 17.37 -3.40
C GLY A 83 -0.48 16.65 -4.07
N GLY A 84 0.10 17.26 -5.10
CA GLY A 84 1.31 16.78 -5.75
C GLY A 84 2.52 16.71 -4.81
N ALA A 85 2.82 17.79 -4.09
CA ALA A 85 3.94 17.84 -3.16
C ALA A 85 3.84 16.77 -2.07
N LEU A 86 2.67 16.59 -1.46
CA LEU A 86 2.44 15.56 -0.45
C LEU A 86 2.60 14.14 -1.03
N ALA A 87 2.06 13.89 -2.23
CA ALA A 87 2.27 12.63 -2.93
C ALA A 87 3.75 12.38 -3.26
N GLY A 88 4.50 13.41 -3.65
CA GLY A 88 5.93 13.35 -3.93
C GLY A 88 6.79 13.10 -2.70
N LEU A 89 6.52 13.79 -1.59
CA LEU A 89 7.17 13.52 -0.30
C LEU A 89 6.88 12.10 0.18
N GLY A 90 5.62 11.65 0.05
CA GLY A 90 5.25 10.27 0.33
C GLY A 90 6.01 9.28 -0.55
N ALA A 91 6.09 9.55 -1.86
CA ALA A 91 6.80 8.76 -2.86
C ALA A 91 8.30 8.61 -2.56
N ALA A 92 8.93 9.67 -2.04
CA ALA A 92 10.33 9.66 -1.61
C ALA A 92 10.58 8.72 -0.41
N VAL A 93 9.56 8.51 0.45
CA VAL A 93 9.64 7.56 1.57
C VAL A 93 9.29 6.14 1.11
N LYS A 94 8.19 5.98 0.35
CA LYS A 94 7.79 4.72 -0.31
C LYS A 94 7.13 5.06 -1.62
N LEU A 95 7.37 4.31 -2.69
CA LEU A 95 6.93 4.69 -4.04
C LEU A 95 5.39 4.82 -4.23
N TRP A 96 4.58 4.06 -3.47
CA TRP A 96 3.14 3.90 -3.74
C TRP A 96 2.28 5.20 -3.71
N PRO A 97 2.54 6.25 -2.90
CA PRO A 97 1.76 7.47 -2.91
C PRO A 97 1.81 8.22 -4.25
N ALA A 98 2.80 7.96 -5.11
CA ALA A 98 2.78 8.49 -6.48
C ALA A 98 1.53 8.05 -7.26
N LEU A 99 1.00 6.86 -6.96
CA LEU A 99 -0.21 6.31 -7.59
C LEU A 99 -1.47 7.10 -7.23
N THR A 100 -1.45 7.91 -6.17
CA THR A 100 -2.56 8.82 -5.84
C THR A 100 -2.84 9.84 -6.95
N LEU A 101 -1.84 10.16 -7.76
CA LEU A 101 -1.95 11.13 -8.85
C LEU A 101 -2.51 10.52 -10.14
N LEU A 102 -2.66 9.19 -10.20
CA LEU A 102 -3.05 8.47 -11.41
C LEU A 102 -4.39 8.95 -11.98
N GLY A 103 -5.40 9.09 -11.10
CA GLY A 103 -6.75 9.48 -11.49
C GLY A 103 -6.98 10.98 -11.63
N THR A 104 -5.95 11.82 -11.49
CA THR A 104 -6.06 13.27 -11.68
C THR A 104 -6.63 13.62 -13.07
N PRO A 105 -7.48 14.66 -13.17
CA PRO A 105 -8.06 15.06 -14.44
C PRO A 105 -6.98 15.58 -15.40
N ARG A 106 -7.18 15.31 -16.71
CA ARG A 106 -6.29 15.79 -17.77
C ARG A 106 -6.18 17.33 -17.75
N GLY A 107 -5.04 17.84 -18.23
CA GLY A 107 -4.81 19.29 -18.34
C GLY A 107 -3.98 19.87 -17.20
N ARG A 108 -4.31 21.10 -16.79
CA ARG A 108 -3.50 21.89 -15.83
C ARG A 108 -3.34 21.19 -14.47
N THR A 109 -4.41 20.59 -13.93
CA THR A 109 -4.40 19.91 -12.63
C THR A 109 -3.38 18.78 -12.57
N THR A 110 -3.42 17.84 -13.52
CA THR A 110 -2.45 16.72 -13.55
C THR A 110 -1.02 17.23 -13.75
N ARG A 111 -0.79 18.22 -14.64
CA ARG A 111 0.55 18.80 -14.87
C ARG A 111 1.11 19.45 -13.60
N LEU A 112 0.33 20.27 -12.90
CA LEU A 112 0.75 20.92 -11.66
C LEU A 112 1.01 19.91 -10.54
N ALA A 113 0.15 18.89 -10.40
CA ALA A 113 0.32 17.87 -9.38
C ALA A 113 1.58 17.03 -9.62
N TRP A 114 1.79 16.52 -10.84
CA TRP A 114 2.98 15.74 -11.18
C TRP A 114 4.27 16.56 -11.12
N ALA A 115 4.26 17.82 -11.59
CA ALA A 115 5.43 18.70 -11.47
C ALA A 115 5.79 18.97 -10.01
N SER A 116 4.79 19.26 -9.17
CA SER A 116 5.01 19.48 -7.75
C SER A 116 5.45 18.21 -7.02
N ALA A 117 4.96 17.05 -7.43
CA ALA A 117 5.38 15.76 -6.88
C ALA A 117 6.84 15.45 -7.22
N ALA A 118 7.24 15.65 -8.48
CA ALA A 118 8.62 15.48 -8.91
C ALA A 118 9.55 16.43 -8.15
N ALA A 119 9.20 17.72 -8.07
CA ALA A 119 10.00 18.70 -7.33
C ALA A 119 10.15 18.34 -5.85
N ALA A 120 9.07 17.94 -5.18
CA ALA A 120 9.11 17.56 -3.78
C ALA A 120 9.89 16.26 -3.53
N ALA A 121 9.71 15.25 -4.39
CA ALA A 121 10.43 13.99 -4.29
C ALA A 121 11.94 14.18 -4.52
N ILE A 122 12.33 14.91 -5.58
CA ILE A 122 13.72 15.24 -5.89
C ILE A 122 14.34 16.04 -4.75
N GLY A 123 13.64 17.07 -4.26
CA GLY A 123 14.11 17.88 -3.14
C GLY A 123 14.34 17.07 -1.86
N ALA A 124 13.42 16.15 -1.53
CA ALA A 124 13.56 15.27 -0.38
C ALA A 124 14.74 14.30 -0.52
N VAL A 125 14.90 13.68 -1.69
CA VAL A 125 16.02 12.77 -1.97
C VAL A 125 17.36 13.52 -1.96
N ALA A 126 17.41 14.72 -2.55
CA ALA A 126 18.61 15.57 -2.53
C ALA A 126 18.99 15.98 -1.10
N ALA A 127 18.02 16.40 -0.28
CA ALA A 127 18.26 16.75 1.12
C ALA A 127 18.80 15.54 1.92
N LEU A 128 18.26 14.34 1.68
CA LEU A 128 18.76 13.11 2.31
C LEU A 128 20.18 12.75 1.82
N ALA A 129 20.45 12.88 0.52
CA ALA A 129 21.75 12.57 -0.06
C ALA A 129 22.86 13.52 0.43
N LEU A 130 22.54 14.79 0.67
CA LEU A 130 23.46 15.77 1.23
C LEU A 130 23.68 15.57 2.75
N GLY A 131 22.72 14.98 3.45
CA GLY A 131 22.76 14.79 4.90
C GLY A 131 23.23 13.41 5.39
N LEU A 132 23.41 12.42 4.49
CA LEU A 132 23.75 11.04 4.85
C LEU A 132 24.92 10.51 4.00
N ALA A 133 25.90 9.88 4.66
CA ALA A 133 26.96 9.15 3.96
C ALA A 133 26.43 7.81 3.40
N GLY A 134 26.54 7.59 2.10
CA GLY A 134 26.19 6.32 1.43
C GLY A 134 24.70 6.04 1.14
N PRO A 135 23.92 6.99 0.59
CA PRO A 135 22.46 6.87 0.46
C PRO A 135 21.98 5.81 -0.55
N LEU A 136 22.86 5.29 -1.41
CA LEU A 136 22.49 4.42 -2.54
C LEU A 136 22.78 2.92 -2.34
N GLY A 137 23.26 2.50 -1.17
CA GLY A 137 23.58 1.09 -0.88
C GLY A 137 22.39 0.14 -1.08
N PHE A 138 21.16 0.63 -0.86
CA PHE A 138 19.93 -0.15 -1.01
C PHE A 138 19.57 -0.48 -2.47
N LEU A 139 20.05 0.29 -3.46
CA LEU A 139 19.71 0.10 -4.87
C LEU A 139 20.31 -1.19 -5.45
N ARG A 140 21.44 -1.67 -4.89
CA ARG A 140 22.06 -2.94 -5.29
C ARG A 140 21.29 -4.18 -4.82
N GLN A 141 20.42 -4.07 -3.80
CA GLN A 141 19.76 -5.22 -3.15
C GLN A 141 18.35 -5.56 -3.67
N GLN A 142 17.84 -4.86 -4.70
CA GLN A 142 16.47 -5.07 -5.19
C GLN A 142 16.35 -6.21 -6.22
N GLY A 143 17.44 -6.61 -6.88
CA GLY A 143 17.44 -7.63 -7.94
C GLY A 143 17.20 -9.05 -7.43
N ASP A 144 17.86 -9.42 -6.33
CA ASP A 144 18.05 -10.81 -5.90
C ASP A 144 16.99 -11.35 -4.94
N ARG A 145 15.91 -10.59 -4.69
CA ARG A 145 14.84 -11.02 -3.78
C ARG A 145 14.05 -12.20 -4.36
N GLY A 146 13.72 -13.17 -3.52
CA GLY A 146 12.85 -14.29 -3.81
C GLY A 146 11.37 -13.91 -3.81
N VAL A 147 10.52 -14.92 -3.59
CA VAL A 147 9.07 -14.76 -3.47
C VAL A 147 8.70 -14.85 -1.98
N GLN A 148 8.14 -13.78 -1.42
CA GLN A 148 7.78 -13.76 0.01
C GLN A 148 6.68 -14.80 0.29
N VAL A 149 6.79 -15.51 1.42
CA VAL A 149 5.83 -16.56 1.83
C VAL A 149 4.38 -16.07 1.88
N GLU A 150 4.20 -14.80 2.21
CA GLU A 150 2.91 -14.11 2.34
C GLU A 150 2.34 -13.57 1.02
N SER A 151 3.10 -13.58 -0.06
CA SER A 151 2.67 -13.04 -1.36
C SER A 151 1.74 -13.99 -2.11
N LEU A 152 1.05 -13.51 -3.16
CA LEU A 152 0.22 -14.38 -4.00
C LEU A 152 1.04 -15.51 -4.64
N GLY A 153 2.26 -15.20 -5.11
CA GLY A 153 3.20 -16.22 -5.58
C GLY A 153 3.64 -17.16 -4.46
N GLY A 154 3.78 -16.65 -3.24
CA GLY A 154 4.04 -17.44 -2.04
C GLY A 154 2.95 -18.47 -1.77
N SER A 155 1.67 -18.12 -1.94
CA SER A 155 0.56 -19.09 -1.82
C SER A 155 0.65 -20.23 -2.84
N VAL A 156 1.10 -19.95 -4.07
CA VAL A 156 1.30 -20.99 -5.10
C VAL A 156 2.43 -21.94 -4.68
N LEU A 157 3.54 -21.40 -4.19
CA LEU A 157 4.68 -22.20 -3.73
C LEU A 157 4.36 -22.98 -2.44
N ALA A 158 3.59 -22.39 -1.53
CA ALA A 158 3.08 -23.04 -0.33
C ALA A 158 2.18 -24.24 -0.70
N LEU A 159 1.28 -24.09 -1.68
CA LEU A 159 0.45 -25.18 -2.16
C LEU A 159 1.30 -26.31 -2.78
N ASN A 160 2.30 -25.96 -3.59
CA ASN A 160 3.24 -26.96 -4.12
C ASN A 160 3.93 -27.77 -3.01
N ARG A 161 4.38 -27.10 -1.94
CA ARG A 161 5.02 -27.76 -0.79
C ARG A 161 4.05 -28.63 0.00
N LEU A 162 2.81 -28.18 0.20
CA LEU A 162 1.75 -28.98 0.84
C LEU A 162 1.41 -30.27 0.05
N LEU A 163 1.64 -30.26 -1.27
CA LEU A 163 1.46 -31.41 -2.15
C LEU A 163 2.72 -32.29 -2.26
N GLY A 164 3.73 -32.09 -1.41
CA GLY A 164 4.96 -32.87 -1.39
C GLY A 164 6.08 -32.35 -2.31
N GLY A 165 5.90 -31.19 -2.94
CA GLY A 165 6.92 -30.56 -3.76
C GLY A 165 8.08 -29.97 -2.94
N GLU A 166 9.25 -29.84 -3.57
CA GLU A 166 10.44 -29.26 -2.95
C GLU A 166 10.36 -27.73 -2.79
N GLY A 167 11.05 -27.20 -1.77
CA GLY A 167 11.19 -25.76 -1.53
C GLY A 167 11.45 -25.46 -0.06
N ARG A 168 12.34 -24.50 0.22
CA ARG A 168 12.69 -24.06 1.59
C ARG A 168 12.22 -22.63 1.81
N ILE A 169 12.06 -22.26 3.07
CA ILE A 169 11.79 -20.87 3.45
C ILE A 169 12.99 -20.38 4.23
N GLU A 170 13.52 -19.24 3.82
CA GLU A 170 14.71 -18.65 4.42
C GLU A 170 14.47 -17.16 4.69
N TYR A 171 15.06 -16.67 5.78
CA TYR A 171 15.04 -15.25 6.09
C TYR A 171 16.10 -14.53 5.25
N ARG A 172 15.66 -13.80 4.22
CA ARG A 172 16.53 -13.06 3.29
C ARG A 172 15.97 -11.66 3.08
N TYR A 173 16.85 -10.67 2.98
CA TYR A 173 16.48 -9.27 2.70
C TYR A 173 15.37 -8.69 3.61
N GLY A 174 15.30 -9.14 4.87
CA GLY A 174 14.33 -8.66 5.86
C GLY A 174 12.94 -9.30 5.80
N ALA A 175 12.77 -10.39 5.04
CA ALA A 175 11.52 -11.14 4.93
C ALA A 175 11.79 -12.66 4.83
N PHE A 176 10.77 -13.47 5.13
CA PHE A 176 10.79 -14.90 4.85
C PHE A 176 10.38 -15.15 3.39
N GLU A 177 11.30 -15.71 2.62
CA GLU A 177 11.16 -15.94 1.19
C GLU A 177 11.30 -17.42 0.87
N PHE A 178 10.55 -17.90 -0.11
CA PHE A 178 10.75 -19.22 -0.67
C PHE A 178 12.04 -19.27 -1.50
N THR A 179 12.81 -20.34 -1.30
CA THR A 179 14.00 -20.72 -2.08
C THR A 179 13.81 -22.13 -2.65
N GLY A 180 14.39 -22.40 -3.81
CA GLY A 180 14.31 -23.72 -4.47
C GLY A 180 13.56 -23.71 -5.81
N PRO A 181 13.06 -24.87 -6.26
CA PRO A 181 12.37 -25.01 -7.54
C PRO A 181 11.17 -24.05 -7.66
N TYR A 182 10.85 -23.66 -8.89
CA TYR A 182 9.71 -22.81 -9.25
C TYR A 182 9.71 -21.35 -8.73
N VAL A 183 10.60 -20.97 -7.80
CA VAL A 183 10.69 -19.58 -7.30
C VAL A 183 10.94 -18.59 -8.44
N THR A 184 11.90 -18.87 -9.33
CA THR A 184 12.23 -18.01 -10.48
C THR A 184 11.05 -17.82 -11.44
N PRO A 185 10.38 -18.88 -11.97
CA PRO A 185 9.22 -18.67 -12.84
C PRO A 185 8.05 -17.99 -12.12
N VAL A 186 7.79 -18.27 -10.84
CA VAL A 186 6.75 -17.57 -10.06
C VAL A 186 7.08 -16.07 -9.90
N ALA A 187 8.33 -15.74 -9.58
CA ALA A 187 8.78 -14.34 -9.49
C ALA A 187 8.64 -13.61 -10.84
N ARG A 188 8.97 -14.27 -11.95
CA ARG A 188 8.77 -13.72 -13.31
C ARG A 188 7.28 -13.52 -13.61
N ALA A 189 6.42 -14.47 -13.24
CA ALA A 189 4.98 -14.33 -13.40
C ALA A 189 4.42 -13.14 -12.59
N SER A 190 4.84 -12.96 -11.34
CA SER A 190 4.49 -11.77 -10.55
C SER A 190 4.91 -10.46 -11.23
N LEU A 191 6.11 -10.41 -11.82
CA LEU A 191 6.57 -9.24 -12.57
C LEU A 191 5.73 -8.98 -13.83
N LEU A 192 5.39 -10.04 -14.59
CA LEU A 192 4.52 -9.94 -15.76
C LEU A 192 3.10 -9.48 -15.38
N LEU A 193 2.55 -9.99 -14.28
CA LEU A 193 1.26 -9.54 -13.75
C LEU A 193 1.30 -8.08 -13.30
N THR A 194 2.40 -7.65 -12.69
CA THR A 194 2.64 -6.25 -12.31
C THR A 194 2.67 -5.34 -13.55
N ALA A 195 3.36 -5.77 -14.61
CA ALA A 195 3.39 -5.05 -15.88
C ALA A 195 2.01 -5.02 -16.55
N ALA A 196 1.25 -6.13 -16.52
CA ALA A 196 -0.11 -6.20 -17.03
C ALA A 196 -1.05 -5.26 -16.27
N ALA A 197 -0.94 -5.20 -14.93
CA ALA A 197 -1.69 -4.25 -14.11
C ALA A 197 -1.38 -2.79 -14.48
N PHE A 198 -0.10 -2.46 -14.71
CA PHE A 198 0.28 -1.13 -15.19
C PHE A 198 -0.34 -0.81 -16.55
N LEU A 199 -0.28 -1.74 -17.52
CA LEU A 199 -0.86 -1.56 -18.85
C LEU A 199 -2.39 -1.43 -18.79
N LEU A 200 -3.06 -2.18 -17.92
CA LEU A 200 -4.50 -2.07 -17.67
C LEU A 200 -4.87 -0.67 -17.14
N LEU A 201 -4.11 -0.15 -16.18
CA LEU A 201 -4.32 1.19 -15.62
C LEU A 201 -4.03 2.30 -16.64
N LEU A 202 -3.01 2.12 -17.50
CA LEU A 202 -2.73 3.02 -18.60
C LEU A 202 -3.89 3.02 -19.62
N LEU A 203 -4.34 1.84 -20.03
CA LEU A 203 -5.48 1.67 -20.92
C LEU A 203 -6.74 2.30 -20.33
N TRP A 204 -7.02 2.04 -19.05
CA TRP A 204 -8.12 2.68 -18.31
C TRP A 204 -7.99 4.20 -18.38
N ARG A 205 -6.83 4.77 -18.06
CA ARG A 205 -6.62 6.22 -18.07
C ARG A 205 -6.88 6.79 -19.46
N LEU A 206 -6.48 6.11 -20.53
CA LEU A 206 -6.71 6.50 -21.92
C LEU A 206 -8.18 6.39 -22.33
N ARG A 207 -8.89 5.36 -21.88
CA ARG A 207 -10.30 5.09 -22.23
C ARG A 207 -11.30 5.88 -21.39
N ALA A 208 -10.99 6.19 -20.13
CA ALA A 208 -11.89 6.91 -19.23
C ALA A 208 -12.40 8.22 -19.85
N ARG A 209 -13.73 8.31 -20.00
CA ARG A 209 -14.47 9.44 -20.56
C ARG A 209 -15.28 10.17 -19.50
N ARG A 210 -15.89 9.43 -18.57
CA ARG A 210 -16.67 9.97 -17.45
C ARG A 210 -15.74 10.15 -16.25
N ARG A 211 -15.85 11.28 -15.56
CA ARG A 211 -15.11 11.54 -14.32
C ARG A 211 -16.02 12.20 -13.30
N SER A 212 -15.86 11.76 -12.06
CA SER A 212 -16.46 12.35 -10.86
C SER A 212 -15.34 12.82 -9.91
N ASP A 213 -15.74 13.51 -8.85
CA ASP A 213 -14.88 13.82 -7.70
C ASP A 213 -14.25 12.57 -7.06
N ALA A 214 -14.92 11.41 -7.14
CA ALA A 214 -14.41 10.14 -6.61
C ALA A 214 -13.35 9.48 -7.51
N THR A 215 -13.22 9.89 -8.79
CA THR A 215 -12.38 9.17 -9.76
C THR A 215 -10.90 9.06 -9.33
N PRO A 216 -10.23 10.09 -8.78
CA PRO A 216 -8.87 9.91 -8.27
C PRO A 216 -8.77 8.97 -7.09
N PHE A 217 -9.78 8.96 -6.20
CA PHE A 217 -9.81 8.10 -5.02
C PHE A 217 -9.93 6.64 -5.45
N ASP A 218 -10.93 6.35 -6.30
CA ASP A 218 -11.19 5.02 -6.81
C ASP A 218 -10.01 4.48 -7.64
N ALA A 219 -9.39 5.34 -8.45
CA ALA A 219 -8.21 4.97 -9.24
C ALA A 219 -6.98 4.69 -8.38
N ALA A 220 -6.76 5.48 -7.32
CA ALA A 220 -5.64 5.28 -6.40
C ALA A 220 -5.78 3.95 -5.64
N LEU A 221 -6.97 3.67 -5.09
CA LEU A 221 -7.23 2.39 -4.42
C LEU A 221 -7.03 1.21 -5.37
N CYS A 222 -7.62 1.28 -6.57
CA CYS A 222 -7.48 0.24 -7.59
C CYS A 222 -6.01 0.00 -7.96
N ALA A 223 -5.24 1.06 -8.20
CA ALA A 223 -3.84 0.95 -8.57
C ALA A 223 -3.01 0.29 -7.45
N VAL A 224 -3.10 0.81 -6.22
CA VAL A 224 -2.32 0.26 -5.10
C VAL A 224 -2.72 -1.19 -4.80
N LEU A 225 -3.99 -1.53 -4.94
CA LEU A 225 -4.47 -2.89 -4.73
C LEU A 225 -3.97 -3.86 -5.81
N LEU A 226 -4.01 -3.47 -7.09
CA LEU A 226 -3.44 -4.27 -8.19
C LEU A 226 -1.94 -4.49 -8.02
N PHE A 227 -1.18 -3.43 -7.72
CA PHE A 227 0.26 -3.54 -7.48
C PHE A 227 0.59 -4.35 -6.22
N THR A 228 -0.26 -4.29 -5.19
CA THR A 228 -0.10 -5.11 -3.99
C THR A 228 -0.26 -6.59 -4.32
N VAL A 229 -1.35 -6.98 -4.99
CA VAL A 229 -1.67 -8.39 -5.25
C VAL A 229 -0.72 -9.03 -6.27
N THR A 230 -0.22 -8.26 -7.23
CA THR A 230 0.69 -8.76 -8.28
C THR A 230 2.16 -8.78 -7.86
N SER A 231 2.50 -8.14 -6.74
CA SER A 231 3.85 -8.10 -6.19
C SER A 231 4.31 -9.47 -5.69
N ARG A 232 5.60 -9.77 -5.89
CA ARG A 232 6.28 -10.94 -5.30
C ARG A 232 6.51 -10.82 -3.78
N VAL A 233 6.17 -9.65 -3.20
CA VAL A 233 6.30 -9.29 -1.79
C VAL A 233 4.97 -8.68 -1.35
N ILE A 234 4.30 -9.30 -0.37
CA ILE A 234 3.14 -8.74 0.31
C ILE A 234 3.38 -8.85 1.81
N SER A 235 3.33 -7.72 2.48
CA SER A 235 3.54 -7.63 3.91
C SER A 235 2.28 -7.06 4.59
N PRO A 236 1.94 -7.45 5.83
CA PRO A 236 0.70 -7.03 6.48
C PRO A 236 0.53 -5.50 6.57
N GLN A 237 1.63 -4.75 6.66
CA GLN A 237 1.58 -3.28 6.69
C GLN A 237 1.04 -2.65 5.39
N TYR A 238 1.01 -3.36 4.26
CA TYR A 238 0.43 -2.82 3.02
C TYR A 238 -1.08 -2.59 3.15
N LEU A 239 -1.75 -3.32 4.06
CA LEU A 239 -3.16 -3.14 4.36
C LEU A 239 -3.41 -1.74 4.95
N ILE A 240 -2.44 -1.11 5.62
CA ILE A 240 -2.54 0.28 6.09
C ILE A 240 -2.77 1.24 4.92
N TRP A 241 -2.10 1.02 3.79
CA TRP A 241 -2.27 1.85 2.59
C TRP A 241 -3.68 1.68 2.02
N LEU A 242 -4.11 0.42 1.90
CA LEU A 242 -5.40 0.05 1.33
C LEU A 242 -6.56 0.55 2.20
N LEU A 243 -6.45 0.44 3.53
CA LEU A 243 -7.43 1.01 4.47
C LEU A 243 -7.51 2.54 4.35
N GLY A 244 -6.38 3.23 4.29
CA GLY A 244 -6.35 4.69 4.13
C GLY A 244 -6.97 5.16 2.82
N LEU A 245 -6.68 4.47 1.71
CA LEU A 245 -7.27 4.77 0.40
C LEU A 245 -8.76 4.44 0.34
N ALA A 246 -9.17 3.31 0.91
CA ALA A 246 -10.58 2.95 1.03
C ALA A 246 -11.36 3.95 1.89
N ALA A 247 -10.76 4.43 2.99
CA ALA A 247 -11.34 5.49 3.81
C ALA A 247 -11.57 6.78 3.01
N VAL A 248 -10.61 7.18 2.17
CA VAL A 248 -10.76 8.34 1.26
C VAL A 248 -11.87 8.11 0.23
N CYS A 249 -11.95 6.92 -0.38
CA CYS A 249 -13.06 6.59 -1.28
C CYS A 249 -14.41 6.82 -0.60
N LEU A 250 -14.55 6.35 0.64
CA LEU A 250 -15.78 6.45 1.42
C LEU A 250 -16.15 7.88 1.85
N THR A 251 -15.28 8.88 1.67
CA THR A 251 -15.67 10.29 1.88
C THR A 251 -16.47 10.88 0.71
N SER A 252 -16.49 10.23 -0.46
CA SER A 252 -17.31 10.68 -1.60
C SER A 252 -18.54 9.80 -1.78
N ARG A 253 -19.70 10.44 -1.96
CA ARG A 253 -20.94 9.72 -2.25
C ARG A 253 -20.91 8.97 -3.60
N HIS A 254 -20.10 9.44 -4.54
CA HIS A 254 -20.01 8.91 -5.91
C HIS A 254 -18.99 7.77 -6.04
N THR A 255 -18.33 7.35 -4.96
CA THR A 255 -17.38 6.23 -5.04
C THR A 255 -18.05 4.93 -5.47
N SER A 256 -17.39 4.24 -6.40
CA SER A 256 -17.76 2.88 -6.81
C SER A 256 -17.22 1.81 -5.85
N GLN A 257 -16.30 2.18 -4.95
CA GLN A 257 -15.41 1.24 -4.24
C GLN A 257 -15.94 0.78 -2.87
N ARG A 258 -17.18 1.10 -2.49
CA ARG A 258 -17.73 0.69 -1.19
C ARG A 258 -17.60 -0.83 -0.93
N PRO A 259 -17.92 -1.72 -1.88
CA PRO A 259 -17.78 -3.17 -1.63
C PRO A 259 -16.32 -3.61 -1.55
N VAL A 260 -15.42 -2.94 -2.26
CA VAL A 260 -13.97 -3.19 -2.17
C VAL A 260 -13.48 -2.82 -0.77
N ALA A 261 -13.89 -1.66 -0.24
CA ALA A 261 -13.56 -1.26 1.13
C ALA A 261 -14.00 -2.30 2.17
N LEU A 262 -15.21 -2.85 2.03
CA LEU A 262 -15.71 -3.90 2.95
C LEU A 262 -14.89 -5.20 2.87
N LEU A 263 -14.43 -5.61 1.68
CA LEU A 263 -13.58 -6.79 1.52
C LEU A 263 -12.19 -6.63 2.17
N LEU A 264 -11.71 -5.40 2.34
CA LEU A 264 -10.41 -5.14 2.95
C LEU A 264 -10.40 -5.41 4.45
N LEU A 265 -11.53 -5.31 5.15
CA LEU A 265 -11.60 -5.57 6.59
C LEU A 265 -11.25 -7.03 6.96
N PRO A 266 -11.90 -8.07 6.38
CA PRO A 266 -11.51 -9.44 6.64
C PRO A 266 -10.10 -9.76 6.11
N ALA A 267 -9.68 -9.18 4.98
CA ALA A 267 -8.32 -9.34 4.49
C ALA A 267 -7.27 -8.76 5.47
N THR A 268 -7.61 -7.66 6.14
CA THR A 268 -6.77 -7.03 7.18
C THR A 268 -6.70 -7.93 8.41
N ALA A 269 -7.82 -8.42 8.92
CA ALA A 269 -7.86 -9.33 10.07
C ALA A 269 -7.08 -10.64 9.79
N LEU A 270 -7.24 -11.23 8.60
CA LEU A 270 -6.49 -12.42 8.21
C LEU A 270 -4.99 -12.15 8.03
N SER A 271 -4.60 -10.92 7.66
CA SER A 271 -3.19 -10.55 7.59
C SER A 271 -2.56 -10.57 8.98
N THR A 272 -3.29 -10.13 10.00
CA THR A 272 -2.89 -10.21 11.41
C THR A 272 -2.84 -11.64 11.92
N LEU A 273 -3.81 -12.45 11.51
CA LEU A 273 -3.85 -13.86 11.84
C LEU A 273 -2.63 -14.60 11.24
N ALA A 274 -2.24 -14.27 10.01
CA ALA A 274 -1.02 -14.80 9.38
C ALA A 274 0.25 -14.29 10.07
N TYR A 275 0.35 -12.98 10.29
CA TYR A 275 1.45 -12.35 11.04
C TYR A 275 0.90 -11.24 11.93
N PRO A 276 1.18 -11.25 13.23
CA PRO A 276 2.15 -12.12 13.92
C PRO A 276 1.59 -13.44 14.48
N VAL A 277 0.27 -13.67 14.46
CA VAL A 277 -0.36 -14.70 15.32
C VAL A 277 0.07 -16.13 14.97
N LEU A 278 -0.10 -16.54 13.72
CA LEU A 278 0.22 -17.89 13.23
C LEU A 278 1.47 -17.91 12.36
N TYR A 279 2.44 -17.02 12.63
CA TYR A 279 3.55 -16.85 11.69
C TYR A 279 4.46 -18.08 11.61
N GLN A 280 4.58 -18.83 12.71
CA GLN A 280 5.31 -20.09 12.70
C GLN A 280 4.63 -21.10 11.78
N ASP A 281 3.31 -21.25 11.85
CA ASP A 281 2.53 -22.08 10.92
C ASP A 281 2.70 -21.67 9.45
N VAL A 282 2.81 -20.36 9.19
CA VAL A 282 3.05 -19.82 7.85
C VAL A 282 4.45 -20.21 7.35
N ILE A 283 5.48 -20.10 8.20
CA ILE A 283 6.86 -20.46 7.87
C ILE A 283 7.01 -21.97 7.69
N ASP A 284 6.34 -22.77 8.53
CA ASP A 284 6.37 -24.22 8.46
C ASP A 284 5.49 -24.77 7.32
N VAL A 285 4.68 -23.89 6.71
CA VAL A 285 3.74 -24.21 5.65
C VAL A 285 2.75 -25.29 6.11
N THR A 286 2.21 -25.14 7.32
CA THR A 286 1.14 -26.03 7.80
C THR A 286 -0.16 -25.75 7.01
N PRO A 287 -1.09 -26.71 6.92
CA PRO A 287 -2.38 -26.47 6.28
C PRO A 287 -3.14 -25.27 6.85
N VAL A 288 -2.99 -24.99 8.15
CA VAL A 288 -3.59 -23.84 8.82
C VAL A 288 -2.94 -22.53 8.37
N GLY A 289 -1.61 -22.41 8.51
CA GLY A 289 -0.88 -21.19 8.12
C GLY A 289 -1.00 -20.89 6.63
N GLY A 290 -0.81 -21.91 5.79
CA GLY A 290 -0.99 -21.83 4.35
C GLY A 290 -2.43 -21.46 3.96
N GLY A 291 -3.42 -22.04 4.63
CA GLY A 291 -4.84 -21.75 4.42
C GLY A 291 -5.21 -20.29 4.71
N VAL A 292 -4.73 -19.74 5.83
CA VAL A 292 -4.98 -18.33 6.20
C VAL A 292 -4.38 -17.38 5.16
N VAL A 293 -3.13 -17.60 4.75
CA VAL A 293 -2.47 -16.76 3.73
C VAL A 293 -3.18 -16.88 2.37
N LEU A 294 -3.58 -18.09 1.98
CA LEU A 294 -4.32 -18.33 0.75
C LEU A 294 -5.66 -17.58 0.73
N VAL A 295 -6.48 -17.74 1.77
CA VAL A 295 -7.78 -17.06 1.87
C VAL A 295 -7.61 -15.54 1.84
N ARG A 296 -6.62 -15.01 2.58
CA ARG A 296 -6.30 -13.58 2.54
C ARG A 296 -5.92 -13.11 1.13
N ASN A 297 -5.08 -13.86 0.42
CA ASN A 297 -4.66 -13.50 -0.93
C ASN A 297 -5.80 -13.61 -1.95
N LEU A 298 -6.70 -14.58 -1.81
CA LEU A 298 -7.91 -14.68 -2.62
C LEU A 298 -8.85 -13.51 -2.37
N LEU A 299 -9.02 -13.06 -1.12
CA LEU A 299 -9.80 -11.86 -0.80
C LEU A 299 -9.20 -10.60 -1.41
N LEU A 300 -7.87 -10.41 -1.31
CA LEU A 300 -7.20 -9.27 -1.93
C LEU A 300 -7.30 -9.31 -3.46
N LEU A 301 -7.16 -10.49 -4.08
CA LEU A 301 -7.33 -10.68 -5.51
C LEU A 301 -8.77 -10.37 -5.94
N ALA A 302 -9.76 -10.87 -5.22
CA ALA A 302 -11.17 -10.56 -5.47
C ALA A 302 -11.45 -9.06 -5.35
N ALA A 303 -10.90 -8.41 -4.32
CA ALA A 303 -10.98 -6.97 -4.14
C ALA A 303 -10.32 -6.20 -5.30
N ALA A 304 -9.15 -6.65 -5.79
CA ALA A 304 -8.44 -6.05 -6.92
C ALA A 304 -9.24 -6.14 -8.23
N VAL A 305 -9.76 -7.34 -8.54
CA VAL A 305 -10.60 -7.56 -9.73
C VAL A 305 -11.88 -6.75 -9.65
N LEU A 306 -12.55 -6.75 -8.49
CA LEU A 306 -13.76 -5.97 -8.26
C LEU A 306 -13.50 -4.47 -8.40
N SER A 307 -12.39 -3.98 -7.84
CA SER A 307 -11.98 -2.58 -7.91
C SER A 307 -11.77 -2.14 -9.36
N ALA A 308 -11.01 -2.92 -10.14
CA ALA A 308 -10.76 -2.65 -11.55
C ALA A 308 -12.05 -2.64 -12.39
N ARG A 309 -12.92 -3.65 -12.21
CA ARG A 309 -14.21 -3.74 -12.92
C ARG A 309 -15.11 -2.55 -12.62
N ARG A 310 -15.21 -2.17 -11.34
CA ARG A 310 -16.07 -1.06 -10.89
C ARG A 310 -15.53 0.29 -11.34
N LEU A 311 -14.22 0.50 -11.24
CA LEU A 311 -13.56 1.70 -11.76
C LEU A 311 -13.82 1.85 -13.26
N TRP A 312 -13.67 0.76 -14.03
CA TRP A 312 -13.94 0.76 -15.46
C TRP A 312 -15.39 1.11 -15.77
N ALA A 313 -16.35 0.39 -15.19
CA ALA A 313 -17.78 0.61 -15.42
C ALA A 313 -18.26 2.01 -15.02
N ALA A 314 -17.63 2.63 -14.01
CA ALA A 314 -17.97 3.98 -13.58
C ALA A 314 -17.43 5.09 -14.51
N THR A 315 -16.44 4.79 -15.36
CA THR A 315 -15.65 5.83 -16.05
C THR A 315 -15.49 5.67 -17.56
N VAL A 316 -15.63 4.46 -18.11
CA VAL A 316 -15.55 4.15 -19.55
C VAL A 316 -16.95 3.90 -20.07
#